data_AF-A0A9D5D7T6-F1
#
_entry.id   AF-A0A9D5D7T6-F1
#
_cell.length_a   1.000
_cell.length_b   1.000
_cell.length_c   1.000
_cell.angle_alpha   90.00
_cell.angle_beta   90.00
_cell.angle_gamma   90.00
#
_symmetry.space_group_name_H-M   'P 1'
#
loop_
_entity.id
_entity.type
_entity.pdbx_description
1 polymer ?
#
loop_
_entity_poly.entity_id
_entity_poly.type
_entity_poly.pdbx_seq_one_letter_code
_entity_poly.pdbx_strand_id
1 'polypeptide(L)'
;MIGFIILVYIITPISYWSNEFNSQRFPIFGTGLYDENGQAYNLSRVLKDKSLEFRLDGYESYSKVYLSVTFAYQHAFCFAAFSATFVHVALFHGRDFWRQFKESKKGGTPDIHSKMMNKYESVPQWWFHAIWIPTLGLSMLVCEGFGKQLQLPFWGVLLAVFMVFIVILPLDAIAATTGQGISLDIPLEMMIGYLYPGKPLANQAFNAYGTATIGSAFSFIQDFKVGQYLKVPPKSMFAAQVVGAIVSIIGEFGVTWWLFSSVKNICHADLLPKGSPWTCPISNKVSSVTSLWGIIGPARVFYPNGVYSRLMISFAIDQDEQVEDHPIEQVRLTVPPTDDPTLPAFTFRVLVIGLSSCILSSSLGKFFSFRRNPIAIELVFFQLLALPAGRLMAATLPKRLIKVPCTSWKFSLNPGPFNIKEHVLITTMAKGSYGTASDIIVTMKAFYHRPLNPWAALLLMLTTEMLGFGFAGMFKRFLVDSPYMWWPFVLMDVSFYRTLNEKESRPKGMLSKLQFFTSVFVLSFAYYIIPNYFFPSIGALSLACLIWKNSVIAHQLGSGLNGLGLGTFYL
;
A
#
# COMPACT_ATOMS: atom_id res chain seq x y z
N MET A 1 4.87 13.31 14.51
CA MET A 1 4.11 13.29 15.79
C MET A 1 3.42 14.61 16.11
N ILE A 2 4.06 15.77 15.94
CA ILE A 2 3.43 17.08 16.25
C ILE A 2 2.11 17.29 15.51
N GLY A 3 2.06 17.02 14.20
CA GLY A 3 0.82 17.12 13.41
C GLY A 3 -0.31 16.23 13.90
N PHE A 4 0.01 15.01 14.41
CA PHE A 4 -0.99 14.11 15.00
C PHE A 4 -1.60 14.71 16.27
N ILE A 5 -0.78 15.27 17.16
CA ILE A 5 -1.24 15.92 18.39
C ILE A 5 -2.16 17.11 18.04
N ILE A 6 -1.76 17.95 17.09
CA ILE A 6 -2.55 19.11 16.69
C ILE A 6 -3.90 18.68 16.10
N LEU A 7 -3.92 17.72 15.16
CA LEU A 7 -5.16 17.33 14.49
C LEU A 7 -6.09 16.52 15.40
N VAL A 8 -5.56 15.50 16.06
CA VAL A 8 -6.37 14.51 16.78
C VAL A 8 -6.67 14.97 18.21
N TYR A 9 -5.73 15.64 18.90
CA TYR A 9 -5.91 16.04 20.29
C TYR A 9 -6.33 17.50 20.48
N ILE A 10 -6.17 18.36 19.46
CA ILE A 10 -6.58 19.77 19.56
C ILE A 10 -7.76 20.05 18.63
N ILE A 11 -7.58 19.94 17.32
CA ILE A 11 -8.58 20.36 16.32
C ILE A 11 -9.85 19.50 16.39
N THR A 12 -9.72 18.17 16.40
CA THR A 12 -10.88 17.26 16.39
C THR A 12 -11.78 17.46 17.62
N PRO A 13 -11.25 17.50 18.85
CA PRO A 13 -11.97 17.93 20.05
C PRO A 13 -12.70 19.26 19.90
N ILE A 14 -11.97 20.34 19.61
CA ILE A 14 -12.54 21.69 19.58
C ILE A 14 -13.73 21.75 18.63
N SER A 15 -13.58 21.18 17.44
CA SER A 15 -14.58 21.21 16.37
C SER A 15 -15.82 20.37 16.72
N TYR A 16 -15.62 19.24 17.41
CA TYR A 16 -16.73 18.41 17.87
C TYR A 16 -17.57 19.10 18.96
N TRP A 17 -16.90 19.68 19.96
CA TRP A 17 -17.58 20.35 21.08
C TRP A 17 -18.12 21.73 20.72
N SER A 18 -17.56 22.41 19.71
CA SER A 18 -18.16 23.62 19.12
C SER A 18 -19.35 23.33 18.20
N ASN A 19 -19.73 22.04 18.05
CA ASN A 19 -20.79 21.57 17.16
C ASN A 19 -20.61 22.01 15.70
N GLU A 20 -19.36 22.04 15.22
CA GLU A 20 -19.10 22.33 13.81
C GLU A 20 -19.63 21.18 12.93
N PHE A 21 -20.22 21.51 11.79
CA PHE A 21 -20.87 20.53 10.89
C PHE A 21 -22.01 19.71 11.51
N ASN A 22 -22.65 20.20 12.58
CA ASN A 22 -23.66 19.46 13.36
C ASN A 22 -23.14 18.12 13.93
N SER A 23 -21.85 18.10 14.28
CA SER A 23 -21.11 16.89 14.64
C SER A 23 -21.61 16.13 15.85
N GLN A 24 -22.28 16.80 16.79
CA GLN A 24 -22.69 16.19 18.06
C GLN A 24 -23.77 15.10 17.88
N ARG A 25 -24.39 15.01 16.71
CA ARG A 25 -25.42 14.02 16.39
C ARG A 25 -24.86 12.62 16.10
N PHE A 26 -23.56 12.51 15.86
CA PHE A 26 -22.90 11.26 15.49
C PHE A 26 -21.57 11.07 16.26
N PRO A 27 -20.98 9.86 16.23
CA PRO A 27 -19.73 9.58 16.93
C PRO A 27 -18.57 10.46 16.45
N ILE A 28 -17.66 10.81 17.38
CA ILE A 28 -16.41 11.55 17.07
C ILE A 28 -15.57 10.78 16.04
N PHE A 29 -15.51 9.46 16.19
CA PHE A 29 -14.80 8.53 15.32
C PHE A 29 -15.79 7.63 14.58
N GLY A 30 -15.72 7.66 13.25
CA GLY A 30 -16.50 6.77 12.41
C GLY A 30 -16.15 6.98 10.93
N THR A 31 -16.03 5.89 10.19
CA THR A 31 -15.79 5.90 8.74
C THR A 31 -17.10 5.81 7.93
N GLY A 32 -18.24 5.70 8.61
CA GLY A 32 -19.57 5.62 8.00
C GLY A 32 -20.15 6.98 7.61
N LEU A 33 -21.22 6.92 6.83
CA LEU A 33 -22.03 8.09 6.43
C LEU A 33 -23.28 8.19 7.31
N TYR A 34 -23.65 9.41 7.68
CA TYR A 34 -24.79 9.70 8.55
C TYR A 34 -25.84 10.58 7.87
N ASP A 35 -27.10 10.42 8.26
CA ASP A 35 -28.18 11.35 7.91
C ASP A 35 -28.33 12.48 8.94
N GLU A 36 -29.23 13.42 8.68
CA GLU A 36 -29.49 14.57 9.56
C GLU A 36 -29.92 14.18 10.99
N ASN A 37 -30.50 12.99 11.16
CA ASN A 37 -30.93 12.47 12.46
C ASN A 37 -29.83 11.68 13.19
N GLY A 38 -28.63 11.59 12.61
CA GLY A 38 -27.50 10.84 13.17
C GLY A 38 -27.58 9.32 12.97
N GLN A 39 -28.50 8.84 12.14
CA GLN A 39 -28.61 7.42 11.80
C GLN A 39 -27.69 7.08 10.62
N ALA A 40 -27.40 5.79 10.45
CA ALA A 40 -26.63 5.31 9.30
C ALA A 40 -27.35 5.66 7.98
N TYR A 41 -26.62 6.24 7.03
CA TYR A 41 -27.19 6.78 5.80
C TYR A 41 -27.76 5.66 4.91
N ASN A 42 -29.07 5.73 4.59
CA ASN A 42 -29.73 4.70 3.81
C ASN A 42 -29.50 4.89 2.29
N LEU A 43 -28.54 4.12 1.75
CA LEU A 43 -28.14 4.17 0.33
C LEU A 43 -29.27 3.76 -0.64
N SER A 44 -30.17 2.85 -0.24
CA SER A 44 -31.26 2.37 -1.11
C SER A 44 -32.28 3.46 -1.47
N ARG A 45 -32.38 4.53 -0.66
CA ARG A 45 -33.26 5.67 -0.96
C ARG A 45 -32.69 6.58 -2.06
N VAL A 46 -31.37 6.57 -2.24
CA VAL A 46 -30.62 7.49 -3.11
C VAL A 46 -30.10 6.80 -4.37
N LEU A 47 -30.10 5.47 -4.40
CA LEU A 47 -29.74 4.65 -5.56
C LEU A 47 -30.98 4.07 -6.26
N LYS A 48 -30.90 3.87 -7.57
CA LYS A 48 -31.82 3.00 -8.31
C LYS A 48 -31.34 1.54 -8.18
N ASP A 49 -32.14 0.68 -7.56
CA ASP A 49 -31.80 -0.73 -7.28
C ASP A 49 -31.26 -1.49 -8.51
N LYS A 50 -31.80 -1.21 -9.71
CA LYS A 50 -31.46 -1.95 -10.93
C LYS A 50 -30.30 -1.37 -11.75
N SER A 51 -29.99 -0.07 -11.66
CA SER A 51 -28.92 0.57 -12.46
C SER A 51 -27.73 1.07 -11.65
N LEU A 52 -27.81 1.08 -10.30
CA LEU A 52 -26.82 1.71 -9.41
C LEU A 52 -26.55 3.19 -9.76
N GLU A 53 -27.51 3.83 -10.42
CA GLU A 53 -27.46 5.25 -10.73
C GLU A 53 -28.04 6.07 -9.58
N PHE A 54 -27.46 7.25 -9.37
CA PHE A 54 -27.92 8.23 -8.42
C PHE A 54 -29.33 8.76 -8.76
N ARG A 55 -30.19 8.90 -7.75
CA ARG A 55 -31.55 9.45 -7.84
C ARG A 55 -31.61 10.79 -7.10
N LEU A 56 -31.76 11.88 -7.83
CA LEU A 56 -31.77 13.24 -7.27
C LEU A 56 -32.97 13.48 -6.33
N ASP A 57 -34.18 13.09 -6.74
CA ASP A 57 -35.41 13.30 -5.96
C ASP A 57 -35.36 12.59 -4.60
N GLY A 58 -34.74 11.41 -4.56
CA GLY A 58 -34.56 10.63 -3.32
C GLY A 58 -33.50 11.22 -2.38
N TYR A 59 -32.56 12.01 -2.90
CA TYR A 59 -31.57 12.72 -2.12
C TYR A 59 -32.15 13.98 -1.48
N GLU A 60 -32.82 14.81 -2.29
CA GLU A 60 -33.38 16.08 -1.82
C GLU A 60 -34.52 15.90 -0.81
N SER A 61 -35.30 14.82 -0.94
CA SER A 61 -36.40 14.51 -0.02
C SER A 61 -35.96 13.76 1.25
N TYR A 62 -34.77 13.15 1.27
CA TYR A 62 -34.32 12.35 2.41
C TYR A 62 -33.45 13.15 3.37
N SER A 63 -32.20 13.45 2.99
CA SER A 63 -31.26 14.14 3.86
C SER A 63 -29.96 14.49 3.14
N LYS A 64 -29.28 15.55 3.62
CA LYS A 64 -27.87 15.78 3.29
C LYS A 64 -27.00 14.73 3.99
N VAL A 65 -25.80 14.51 3.44
CA VAL A 65 -24.86 13.52 3.99
C VAL A 65 -23.95 14.20 5.00
N TYR A 66 -23.84 13.58 6.17
CA TYR A 66 -22.97 14.01 7.25
C TYR A 66 -21.87 12.97 7.49
N LEU A 67 -20.69 13.48 7.83
CA LEU A 67 -19.46 12.74 8.10
C LEU A 67 -19.02 13.02 9.54
N SER A 68 -18.42 12.04 10.19
CA SER A 68 -17.76 12.26 11.49
C SER A 68 -16.68 13.34 11.37
N VAL A 69 -16.43 14.08 12.46
CA VAL A 69 -15.43 15.18 12.48
C VAL A 69 -14.05 14.67 12.11
N THR A 70 -13.66 13.51 12.67
CA THR A 70 -12.38 12.88 12.37
C THR A 70 -12.27 12.53 10.89
N PHE A 71 -13.34 11.98 10.30
CA PHE A 71 -13.35 11.62 8.89
C PHE A 71 -13.31 12.86 8.01
N ALA A 72 -14.02 13.93 8.35
CA ALA A 72 -13.99 15.19 7.63
C ALA A 72 -12.59 15.82 7.60
N TYR A 73 -11.90 15.93 8.75
CA TYR A 73 -10.54 16.47 8.81
C TYR A 73 -9.50 15.59 8.14
N GLN A 74 -9.68 14.26 8.18
CA GLN A 74 -8.82 13.34 7.42
C GLN A 74 -8.83 13.68 5.92
N HIS A 75 -10.01 13.99 5.34
CA HIS A 75 -10.10 14.40 3.94
C HIS A 75 -9.43 15.75 3.69
N ALA A 76 -9.66 16.72 4.57
CA ALA A 76 -9.06 18.05 4.47
C ALA A 76 -7.51 17.98 4.45
N PHE A 77 -6.93 17.14 5.31
CA PHE A 77 -5.49 16.93 5.34
C PHE A 77 -4.96 16.25 4.07
N CYS A 78 -5.68 15.24 3.55
CA CYS A 78 -5.29 14.60 2.29
C CYS A 78 -5.25 15.61 1.13
N PHE A 79 -6.15 16.59 1.11
CA PHE A 79 -6.14 17.66 0.10
C PHE A 79 -4.92 18.57 0.23
N ALA A 80 -4.61 19.01 1.45
CA ALA A 80 -3.42 19.83 1.71
C ALA A 80 -2.12 19.10 1.37
N ALA A 81 -1.98 17.85 1.83
CA ALA A 81 -0.78 17.05 1.57
C ALA A 81 -0.56 16.81 0.07
N PHE A 82 -1.63 16.58 -0.69
CA PHE A 82 -1.52 16.37 -2.14
C PHE A 82 -1.03 17.61 -2.88
N SER A 83 -1.58 18.81 -2.62
CA SER A 83 -1.11 20.04 -3.26
C SER A 83 0.29 20.45 -2.80
N ALA A 84 0.57 20.36 -1.49
CA ALA A 84 1.89 20.66 -0.93
C ALA A 84 2.99 19.80 -1.55
N THR A 85 2.70 18.54 -1.88
CA THR A 85 3.65 17.64 -2.56
C THR A 85 4.16 18.23 -3.89
N PHE A 86 3.26 18.73 -4.73
CA PHE A 86 3.65 19.31 -6.02
C PHE A 86 4.48 20.57 -5.85
N VAL A 87 4.09 21.43 -4.90
CA VAL A 87 4.82 22.67 -4.61
C VAL A 87 6.21 22.36 -4.06
N HIS A 88 6.30 21.45 -3.07
CA HIS A 88 7.55 21.01 -2.47
C HIS A 88 8.50 20.42 -3.52
N VAL A 89 8.01 19.48 -4.35
CA VAL A 89 8.84 18.87 -5.41
C VAL A 89 9.26 19.90 -6.45
N ALA A 90 8.38 20.83 -6.85
CA ALA A 90 8.71 21.85 -7.83
C ALA A 90 9.77 22.84 -7.33
N LEU A 91 9.66 23.29 -6.07
CA LEU A 91 10.56 24.28 -5.48
C LEU A 91 11.93 23.70 -5.11
N PHE A 92 11.95 22.56 -4.41
CA PHE A 92 13.19 22.00 -3.85
C PHE A 92 13.86 21.02 -4.80
N HIS A 93 13.11 20.05 -5.31
CA HIS A 93 13.69 18.99 -6.15
C HIS A 93 13.64 19.32 -7.66
N GLY A 94 12.86 20.31 -8.10
CA GLY A 94 12.64 20.60 -9.50
C GLY A 94 13.94 20.92 -10.27
N ARG A 95 14.87 21.64 -9.63
CA ARG A 95 16.18 21.96 -10.22
C ARG A 95 17.06 20.70 -10.36
N ASP A 96 17.04 19.83 -9.36
CA ASP A 96 17.80 18.58 -9.39
C ASP A 96 17.22 17.60 -10.40
N PHE A 97 15.89 17.50 -10.50
CA PHE A 97 15.22 16.74 -11.54
C PHE A 97 15.56 17.24 -12.93
N TRP A 98 15.56 18.55 -13.13
CA TRP A 98 15.93 19.14 -14.42
C TRP A 98 17.40 18.87 -14.77
N ARG A 99 18.31 18.97 -13.79
CA ARG A 99 19.73 18.63 -13.96
C ARG A 99 19.88 17.16 -14.33
N GLN A 100 19.26 16.26 -13.57
CA GLN A 100 19.29 14.81 -13.84
C GLN A 100 18.66 14.45 -15.18
N PHE A 101 17.57 15.11 -15.59
CA PHE A 101 16.97 14.91 -16.91
C PHE A 101 17.95 15.30 -18.03
N LYS A 102 18.65 16.44 -17.88
CA LYS A 102 19.66 16.91 -18.83
C LYS A 102 20.90 16.01 -18.86
N GLU A 103 21.34 15.50 -17.71
CA GLU A 103 22.48 14.59 -17.59
C GLU A 103 22.15 13.16 -18.06
N SER A 104 20.92 12.71 -17.83
CA SER A 104 20.38 11.45 -18.35
C SER A 104 20.44 11.43 -19.88
N LYS A 105 20.12 12.55 -20.54
CA LYS A 105 20.27 12.68 -22.00
C LYS A 105 21.73 12.69 -22.47
N LYS A 106 22.68 13.05 -21.60
CA LYS A 106 24.12 13.16 -21.89
C LYS A 106 24.96 11.98 -21.38
N GLY A 107 24.35 10.96 -20.74
CA GLY A 107 25.06 9.81 -20.19
C GLY A 107 25.82 10.11 -18.89
N GLY A 108 25.19 10.85 -17.97
CA GLY A 108 25.76 11.43 -16.73
C GLY A 108 26.63 10.54 -15.83
N THR A 109 27.29 11.16 -14.85
CA THR A 109 28.26 10.51 -13.95
C THR A 109 27.60 9.46 -13.06
N PRO A 110 27.88 8.16 -13.26
CA PRO A 110 27.24 7.11 -12.48
C PRO A 110 27.81 7.07 -11.06
N ASP A 111 26.91 6.92 -10.08
CA ASP A 111 27.24 6.59 -8.69
C ASP A 111 28.09 5.30 -8.62
N ILE A 112 28.84 5.11 -7.53
CA ILE A 112 29.66 3.92 -7.29
C ILE A 112 28.82 2.64 -7.37
N HIS A 113 27.58 2.67 -6.87
CA HIS A 113 26.66 1.53 -6.95
C HIS A 113 26.21 1.29 -8.40
N SER A 114 25.86 2.34 -9.14
CA SER A 114 25.53 2.24 -10.57
C SER A 114 26.72 1.73 -11.41
N LYS A 115 27.95 2.16 -11.11
CA LYS A 115 29.17 1.66 -11.77
C LYS A 115 29.38 0.16 -11.54
N MET A 116 29.17 -0.32 -10.32
CA MET A 116 29.25 -1.76 -10.02
C MET A 116 28.16 -2.54 -10.75
N MET A 117 26.98 -1.97 -10.88
CA MET A 117 25.86 -2.61 -11.58
C MET A 117 26.08 -2.76 -13.09
N ASN A 118 27.01 -2.01 -13.70
CA ASN A 118 27.35 -2.14 -15.13
C ASN A 118 27.89 -3.53 -15.50
N LYS A 119 28.33 -4.34 -14.52
CA LYS A 119 28.73 -5.73 -14.76
C LYS A 119 27.55 -6.66 -15.07
N TYR A 120 26.34 -6.27 -14.67
CA TYR A 120 25.13 -7.02 -14.96
C TYR A 120 24.40 -6.44 -16.17
N GLU A 121 23.81 -7.31 -16.98
CA GLU A 121 22.97 -6.87 -18.08
C GLU A 121 21.74 -6.15 -17.53
N SER A 122 21.57 -4.88 -17.92
CA SER A 122 20.39 -4.10 -17.59
C SER A 122 19.13 -4.69 -18.24
N VAL A 123 17.98 -4.49 -17.59
CA VAL A 123 16.69 -4.84 -18.17
C VAL A 123 16.41 -3.90 -19.36
N PRO A 124 16.18 -4.44 -20.57
CA PRO A 124 15.83 -3.61 -21.72
C PRO A 124 14.51 -2.87 -21.50
N GLN A 125 14.44 -1.59 -21.90
CA GLN A 125 13.22 -0.79 -21.74
C GLN A 125 11.99 -1.39 -22.43
N TRP A 126 12.19 -2.11 -23.54
CA TRP A 126 11.10 -2.77 -24.25
C TRP A 126 10.38 -3.85 -23.43
N TRP A 127 11.02 -4.45 -22.40
CA TRP A 127 10.34 -5.42 -21.51
C TRP A 127 9.20 -4.74 -20.73
N PHE A 128 9.43 -3.50 -20.28
CA PHE A 128 8.41 -2.72 -19.57
C PHE A 128 7.28 -2.30 -20.50
N HIS A 129 7.59 -1.84 -21.72
CA HIS A 129 6.57 -1.53 -22.72
C HIS A 129 5.78 -2.76 -23.19
N ALA A 130 6.42 -3.93 -23.26
CA ALA A 130 5.78 -5.19 -23.59
C ALA A 130 4.80 -5.67 -22.51
N ILE A 131 4.96 -5.25 -21.25
CA ILE A 131 3.95 -5.46 -20.20
C ILE A 131 2.89 -4.35 -20.25
N TRP A 132 3.31 -3.10 -20.39
CA TRP A 132 2.43 -1.93 -20.28
C TRP A 132 1.39 -1.83 -21.41
N ILE A 133 1.81 -2.03 -22.68
CA ILE A 133 0.90 -1.87 -23.82
C ILE A 133 -0.24 -2.92 -23.79
N PRO A 134 0.04 -4.23 -23.61
CA PRO A 134 -1.03 -5.23 -23.53
C PRO A 134 -1.92 -5.05 -22.30
N THR A 135 -1.36 -4.64 -21.17
CA THR A 135 -2.15 -4.44 -19.93
C THR A 135 -3.06 -3.21 -20.02
N LEU A 136 -2.65 -2.16 -20.74
CA LEU A 136 -3.52 -1.06 -21.11
C LEU A 136 -4.67 -1.51 -22.03
N GLY A 137 -4.37 -2.36 -23.02
CA GLY A 137 -5.41 -2.96 -23.88
C GLY A 137 -6.41 -3.81 -23.10
N LEU A 138 -5.91 -4.66 -22.20
CA LEU A 138 -6.74 -5.53 -21.35
C LEU A 138 -7.56 -4.74 -20.32
N SER A 139 -7.04 -3.66 -19.76
CA SER A 139 -7.82 -2.81 -18.83
C SER A 139 -8.99 -2.12 -19.53
N MET A 140 -8.80 -1.64 -20.77
CA MET A 140 -9.90 -1.13 -21.59
C MET A 140 -10.93 -2.23 -21.91
N LEU A 141 -10.48 -3.45 -22.23
CA LEU A 141 -11.35 -4.61 -22.45
C LEU A 141 -12.16 -4.97 -21.20
N VAL A 142 -11.55 -4.92 -20.01
CA VAL A 142 -12.24 -5.22 -18.74
C VAL A 142 -13.33 -4.18 -18.45
N CYS A 143 -13.08 -2.91 -18.78
CA CYS A 143 -14.01 -1.81 -18.52
C CYS A 143 -15.20 -1.76 -19.50
N GLU A 144 -14.94 -1.88 -20.81
CA GLU A 144 -15.99 -1.84 -21.85
C GLU A 144 -16.60 -3.21 -22.16
N GLY A 145 -15.84 -4.28 -21.93
CA GLY A 145 -16.26 -5.66 -22.13
C GLY A 145 -17.13 -6.19 -20.98
N PHE A 146 -17.40 -7.49 -21.01
CA PHE A 146 -18.19 -8.20 -20.00
C PHE A 146 -19.56 -7.57 -19.67
N GLY A 147 -20.15 -6.81 -20.61
CA GLY A 147 -21.42 -6.12 -20.43
C GLY A 147 -21.33 -4.85 -19.57
N LYS A 148 -20.18 -4.17 -19.55
CA LYS A 148 -19.95 -2.90 -18.81
C LYS A 148 -20.23 -2.99 -17.31
N GLN A 149 -19.86 -4.13 -16.70
CA GLN A 149 -20.09 -4.40 -15.28
C GLN A 149 -19.47 -3.35 -14.35
N LEU A 150 -18.31 -2.79 -14.72
CA LEU A 150 -17.60 -1.77 -13.93
C LEU A 150 -18.09 -0.35 -14.18
N GLN A 151 -18.91 -0.13 -15.22
CA GLN A 151 -19.46 1.17 -15.62
C GLN A 151 -18.42 2.26 -15.99
N LEU A 152 -17.12 2.01 -15.84
CA LEU A 152 -16.05 2.92 -16.25
C LEU A 152 -15.85 2.85 -17.77
N PRO A 153 -15.94 3.96 -18.51
CA PRO A 153 -15.64 3.99 -19.93
C PRO A 153 -14.12 3.97 -20.20
N PHE A 154 -13.71 3.63 -21.43
CA PHE A 154 -12.29 3.54 -21.80
C PHE A 154 -11.49 4.84 -21.53
N TRP A 155 -12.11 6.01 -21.69
CA TRP A 155 -11.45 7.30 -21.42
C TRP A 155 -11.13 7.49 -19.94
N GLY A 156 -11.90 6.87 -19.03
CA GLY A 156 -11.62 6.90 -17.60
C GLY A 156 -10.34 6.15 -17.26
N VAL A 157 -10.08 5.01 -17.92
CA VAL A 157 -8.81 4.27 -17.79
C VAL A 157 -7.63 5.11 -18.29
N LEU A 158 -7.78 5.74 -19.47
CA LEU A 158 -6.73 6.60 -20.03
C LEU A 158 -6.44 7.80 -19.12
N LEU A 159 -7.47 8.40 -18.54
CA LEU A 159 -7.32 9.50 -17.58
C LEU A 159 -6.60 9.05 -16.30
N ALA A 160 -6.93 7.86 -15.76
CA ALA A 160 -6.24 7.32 -14.60
C ALA A 160 -4.75 7.10 -14.88
N VAL A 161 -4.43 6.46 -16.00
CA VAL A 161 -3.06 6.21 -16.46
C VAL A 161 -2.30 7.52 -16.69
N PHE A 162 -2.94 8.53 -17.28
CA PHE A 162 -2.34 9.85 -17.46
C PHE A 162 -2.05 10.56 -16.12
N MET A 163 -2.97 10.46 -15.15
CA MET A 163 -2.74 11.01 -13.82
C MET A 163 -1.60 10.31 -13.11
N VAL A 164 -1.56 8.99 -13.17
CA VAL A 164 -0.46 8.22 -12.59
C VAL A 164 0.89 8.66 -13.17
N PHE A 165 0.96 8.87 -14.49
CA PHE A 165 2.18 9.34 -15.14
C PHE A 165 2.68 10.70 -14.60
N ILE A 166 1.77 11.62 -14.27
CA ILE A 166 2.13 12.93 -13.70
C ILE A 166 2.55 12.81 -12.24
N VAL A 167 1.83 12.00 -11.46
CA VAL A 167 1.88 12.00 -10.00
C VAL A 167 2.97 11.06 -9.45
N ILE A 168 3.34 10.02 -10.20
CA ILE A 168 4.31 9.01 -9.74
C ILE A 168 5.68 9.62 -9.40
N LEU A 169 6.23 10.48 -10.26
CA LEU A 169 7.54 11.08 -10.03
C LEU A 169 7.58 11.94 -8.75
N PRO A 170 6.67 12.91 -8.52
CA PRO A 170 6.71 13.73 -7.31
C PRO A 170 6.44 12.92 -6.05
N LEU A 171 5.48 11.99 -6.05
CA LEU A 171 5.19 11.21 -4.84
C LEU A 171 6.33 10.26 -4.49
N ASP A 172 6.85 9.52 -5.46
CA ASP A 172 7.93 8.56 -5.22
C ASP A 172 9.23 9.27 -4.86
N ALA A 173 9.45 10.49 -5.36
CA ALA A 173 10.58 11.33 -4.97
C ALA A 173 10.54 11.75 -3.50
N ILE A 174 9.38 12.20 -3.01
CA ILE A 174 9.19 12.53 -1.60
C ILE A 174 9.41 11.28 -0.76
N ALA A 175 8.81 10.15 -1.14
CA ALA A 175 8.98 8.92 -0.41
C ALA A 175 10.42 8.38 -0.44
N ALA A 176 11.15 8.58 -1.55
CA ALA A 176 12.55 8.20 -1.68
C ALA A 176 13.50 9.05 -0.83
N THR A 177 13.11 10.26 -0.45
CA THR A 177 13.93 11.21 0.32
C THR A 177 13.53 11.26 1.79
N THR A 178 12.23 11.38 2.06
CA THR A 178 11.65 11.51 3.42
C THR A 178 11.33 10.17 4.07
N GLY A 179 11.13 9.11 3.27
CA GLY A 179 10.59 7.84 3.77
C GLY A 179 9.15 7.97 4.24
N GLN A 180 8.34 8.87 3.67
CA GLN A 180 6.91 8.95 3.92
C GLN A 180 6.14 8.84 2.61
N GLY A 181 5.07 8.03 2.60
CA GLY A 181 4.19 7.86 1.45
C GLY A 181 2.93 8.70 1.59
N ILE A 182 2.38 9.16 0.47
CA ILE A 182 1.15 9.96 0.42
C ILE A 182 0.09 9.16 -0.35
N SER A 183 -1.10 9.01 0.24
CA SER A 183 -2.21 8.29 -0.42
C SER A 183 -2.95 9.17 -1.43
N LEU A 184 -3.36 8.56 -2.54
CA LEU A 184 -4.10 9.17 -3.64
C LEU A 184 -5.57 8.80 -3.71
N ASP A 185 -6.07 7.98 -2.78
CA ASP A 185 -7.42 7.44 -2.84
C ASP A 185 -8.46 8.56 -2.99
N ILE A 186 -8.41 9.54 -2.09
CA ILE A 186 -9.37 10.63 -2.01
C ILE A 186 -9.29 11.58 -3.23
N PRO A 187 -8.09 12.09 -3.64
CA PRO A 187 -7.98 12.93 -4.84
C PRO A 187 -8.54 12.28 -6.10
N LEU A 188 -8.28 10.98 -6.33
CA LEU A 188 -8.71 10.26 -7.52
C LEU A 188 -10.23 10.09 -7.56
N GLU A 189 -10.82 9.65 -6.45
CA GLU A 189 -12.28 9.49 -6.31
C GLU A 189 -13.01 10.82 -6.42
N MET A 190 -12.47 11.87 -5.81
CA MET A 190 -13.04 13.20 -5.93
C MET A 190 -13.05 13.67 -7.39
N MET A 191 -11.93 13.50 -8.11
CA MET A 191 -11.85 13.96 -9.49
C MET A 191 -12.83 13.22 -10.41
N ILE A 192 -12.86 11.89 -10.38
CA ILE A 192 -13.78 11.13 -11.23
C ILE A 192 -15.24 11.34 -10.78
N GLY A 193 -15.49 11.57 -9.48
CA GLY A 193 -16.80 11.95 -8.97
C GLY A 193 -17.31 13.28 -9.54
N TYR A 194 -16.43 14.23 -9.89
CA TYR A 194 -16.79 15.46 -10.61
C TYR A 194 -17.02 15.22 -12.11
N LEU A 195 -16.16 14.43 -12.76
CA LEU A 195 -16.19 14.20 -14.20
C LEU A 195 -17.27 13.20 -14.63
N TYR A 196 -17.57 12.23 -13.78
CA TYR A 196 -18.49 11.13 -14.05
C TYR A 196 -19.35 10.79 -12.81
N PRO A 197 -20.20 11.74 -12.36
CA PRO A 197 -20.97 11.61 -11.14
C PRO A 197 -22.05 10.52 -11.22
N GLY A 198 -22.41 9.98 -10.05
CA GLY A 198 -23.57 9.09 -9.89
C GLY A 198 -23.34 7.64 -10.30
N LYS A 199 -22.08 7.24 -10.48
CA LYS A 199 -21.65 5.89 -10.86
C LYS A 199 -20.59 5.36 -9.88
N PRO A 200 -21.01 4.64 -8.82
CA PRO A 200 -20.09 4.16 -7.77
C PRO A 200 -19.02 3.21 -8.30
N LEU A 201 -19.41 2.29 -9.18
CA LEU A 201 -18.48 1.28 -9.71
C LEU A 201 -17.42 1.90 -10.62
N ALA A 202 -17.80 2.93 -11.39
CA ALA A 202 -16.85 3.67 -12.21
C ALA A 202 -15.86 4.43 -11.32
N ASN A 203 -16.35 5.07 -10.26
CA ASN A 203 -15.50 5.77 -9.29
C ASN A 203 -14.49 4.83 -8.63
N GLN A 204 -14.95 3.66 -8.17
CA GLN A 204 -14.10 2.68 -7.50
C GLN A 204 -13.08 2.05 -8.47
N ALA A 205 -13.50 1.73 -9.69
CA ALA A 205 -12.59 1.21 -10.73
C ALA A 205 -11.53 2.23 -11.12
N PHE A 206 -11.90 3.51 -11.28
CA PHE A 206 -10.96 4.60 -11.54
C PHE A 206 -9.94 4.75 -10.41
N ASN A 207 -10.41 4.73 -9.16
CA ASN A 207 -9.53 4.80 -7.99
C ASN A 207 -8.55 3.62 -7.97
N ALA A 208 -9.04 2.39 -8.19
CA ALA A 208 -8.19 1.21 -8.22
C ALA A 208 -7.12 1.26 -9.31
N TYR A 209 -7.46 1.71 -10.54
CA TYR A 209 -6.47 1.91 -11.60
C TYR A 209 -5.45 3.01 -11.28
N GLY A 210 -5.78 3.98 -10.44
CA GLY A 210 -4.80 4.98 -10.00
C GLY A 210 -3.92 4.49 -8.85
N THR A 211 -4.52 4.07 -7.73
CA THR A 211 -3.79 3.75 -6.51
C THR A 211 -3.05 2.43 -6.57
N ALA A 212 -3.64 1.37 -7.14
CA ALA A 212 -2.92 0.10 -7.29
C ALA A 212 -1.73 0.28 -8.24
N THR A 213 -1.93 0.93 -9.39
CA THR A 213 -0.83 1.17 -10.35
C THR A 213 0.34 1.95 -9.74
N ILE A 214 0.07 3.00 -8.95
CA ILE A 214 1.15 3.71 -8.23
C ILE A 214 1.75 2.84 -7.14
N GLY A 215 0.95 2.14 -6.34
CA GLY A 215 1.45 1.27 -5.27
C GLY A 215 2.35 0.13 -5.79
N SER A 216 1.98 -0.50 -6.90
CA SER A 216 2.79 -1.53 -7.56
C SER A 216 4.06 -0.92 -8.15
N ALA A 217 3.97 0.27 -8.78
CA ALA A 217 5.13 0.94 -9.33
C ALA A 217 6.15 1.35 -8.25
N PHE A 218 5.66 1.92 -7.16
CA PHE A 218 6.41 2.29 -5.97
C PHE A 218 7.14 1.07 -5.38
N SER A 219 6.41 -0.01 -5.13
CA SER A 219 6.97 -1.25 -4.59
C SER A 219 8.04 -1.84 -5.50
N PHE A 220 7.82 -1.80 -6.81
CA PHE A 220 8.76 -2.28 -7.82
C PHE A 220 10.04 -1.45 -7.83
N ILE A 221 9.94 -0.11 -7.80
CA ILE A 221 11.08 0.80 -7.76
C ILE A 221 11.91 0.59 -6.49
N GLN A 222 11.26 0.43 -5.33
CA GLN A 222 11.92 0.11 -4.07
C GLN A 222 12.74 -1.18 -4.17
N ASP A 223 12.16 -2.24 -4.72
CA ASP A 223 12.83 -3.54 -4.82
C ASP A 223 14.02 -3.48 -5.81
N PHE A 224 13.91 -2.68 -6.88
CA PHE A 224 15.07 -2.40 -7.75
C PHE A 224 16.17 -1.63 -7.02
N LYS A 225 15.81 -0.73 -6.10
CA LYS A 225 16.79 -0.03 -5.25
C LYS A 225 17.47 -0.98 -4.27
N VAL A 226 16.71 -1.89 -3.62
CA VAL A 226 17.28 -2.99 -2.81
C VAL A 226 18.26 -3.81 -3.65
N GLY A 227 17.87 -4.17 -4.88
CA GLY A 227 18.69 -4.89 -5.84
C GLY A 227 19.98 -4.17 -6.21
N GLN A 228 19.93 -2.85 -6.39
CA GLN A 228 21.11 -2.02 -6.66
C GLN A 228 22.06 -1.98 -5.46
N TYR A 229 21.53 -1.83 -4.23
CA TYR A 229 22.34 -1.81 -3.01
C TYR A 229 22.94 -3.17 -2.64
N LEU A 230 22.26 -4.27 -2.95
CA LEU A 230 22.73 -5.65 -2.70
C LEU A 230 23.35 -6.34 -3.93
N LYS A 231 23.43 -5.62 -5.06
CA LYS A 231 24.05 -6.05 -6.33
C LYS A 231 23.45 -7.34 -6.87
N VAL A 232 22.12 -7.41 -6.80
CA VAL A 232 21.32 -8.48 -7.38
C VAL A 232 21.14 -8.20 -8.88
N PRO A 233 21.34 -9.19 -9.77
CA PRO A 233 21.17 -8.99 -11.21
C PRO A 233 19.78 -8.42 -11.56
N PRO A 234 19.69 -7.31 -12.32
CA PRO A 234 18.42 -6.63 -12.59
C PRO A 234 17.39 -7.48 -13.34
N LYS A 235 17.84 -8.35 -14.27
CA LYS A 235 16.96 -9.27 -15.01
C LYS A 235 16.31 -10.32 -14.09
N SER A 236 17.07 -10.85 -13.14
CA SER A 236 16.55 -11.79 -12.14
C SER A 236 15.56 -11.11 -11.21
N MET A 237 15.84 -9.87 -10.82
CA MET A 237 14.95 -9.04 -10.01
C MET A 237 13.61 -8.80 -10.72
N PHE A 238 13.66 -8.38 -11.98
CA PHE A 238 12.48 -8.21 -12.84
C PHE A 238 11.63 -9.49 -12.90
N ALA A 239 12.27 -10.63 -13.21
CA ALA A 239 11.57 -11.90 -13.35
C ALA A 239 10.93 -12.35 -12.03
N ALA A 240 11.63 -12.21 -10.90
CA ALA A 240 11.11 -12.54 -9.58
C ALA A 240 9.87 -11.71 -9.23
N GLN A 241 9.88 -10.40 -9.50
CA GLN A 241 8.75 -9.51 -9.23
C GLN A 241 7.55 -9.82 -10.11
N VAL A 242 7.74 -9.98 -11.42
CA VAL A 242 6.65 -10.29 -12.36
C VAL A 242 6.01 -11.64 -12.03
N VAL A 243 6.81 -12.68 -11.81
CA VAL A 243 6.31 -14.01 -11.46
C VAL A 243 5.62 -14.00 -10.10
N GLY A 244 6.24 -13.35 -9.10
CA GLY A 244 5.67 -13.21 -7.76
C GLY A 244 4.32 -12.50 -7.79
N ALA A 245 4.20 -11.42 -8.55
CA ALA A 245 2.94 -10.67 -8.65
C ALA A 245 1.82 -11.48 -9.30
N ILE A 246 2.08 -12.16 -10.42
CA ILE A 246 1.07 -13.00 -11.09
C ILE A 246 0.57 -14.10 -10.13
N VAL A 247 1.49 -14.77 -9.44
CA VAL A 247 1.14 -15.85 -8.50
C VAL A 247 0.40 -15.32 -7.29
N SER A 248 0.79 -14.14 -6.78
CA SER A 248 0.11 -13.48 -5.66
C SER A 248 -1.33 -13.16 -6.00
N ILE A 249 -1.57 -12.57 -7.16
CA ILE A 249 -2.90 -12.18 -7.64
C ILE A 249 -3.80 -13.39 -7.82
N ILE A 250 -3.27 -14.51 -8.36
CA ILE A 250 -4.02 -15.76 -8.48
C ILE A 250 -4.39 -16.30 -7.09
N GLY A 251 -3.46 -16.28 -6.14
CA GLY A 251 -3.71 -16.70 -4.76
C GLY A 251 -4.75 -15.83 -4.06
N GLU A 252 -4.64 -14.50 -4.17
CA GLU A 252 -5.57 -13.53 -3.60
C GLU A 252 -6.98 -13.69 -4.19
N PHE A 253 -7.07 -13.82 -5.52
CA PHE A 253 -8.33 -14.08 -6.20
C PHE A 253 -8.94 -15.40 -5.74
N GLY A 254 -8.13 -16.46 -5.64
CA GLY A 254 -8.56 -17.78 -5.17
C GLY A 254 -9.16 -17.73 -3.76
N VAL A 255 -8.48 -17.10 -2.81
CA VAL A 255 -8.98 -16.94 -1.44
C VAL A 255 -10.24 -16.08 -1.39
N THR A 256 -10.26 -14.97 -2.13
CA THR A 256 -11.43 -14.09 -2.20
C THR A 256 -12.65 -14.86 -2.73
N TRP A 257 -12.48 -15.60 -3.82
CA TRP A 257 -13.56 -16.38 -4.43
C TRP A 257 -14.03 -17.51 -3.52
N TRP A 258 -13.07 -18.22 -2.90
CA TRP A 258 -13.35 -19.28 -1.94
C TRP A 258 -14.16 -18.79 -0.73
N LEU A 259 -13.77 -17.65 -0.13
CA LEU A 259 -14.48 -17.07 1.02
C LEU A 259 -15.93 -16.71 0.67
N PHE A 260 -16.16 -16.08 -0.49
CA PHE A 260 -17.52 -15.76 -0.96
C PHE A 260 -18.37 -16.99 -1.26
N SER A 261 -17.77 -18.11 -1.68
CA SER A 261 -18.49 -19.36 -1.90
C SER A 261 -18.78 -20.15 -0.62
N SER A 262 -17.96 -19.98 0.43
CA SER A 262 -18.03 -20.79 1.65
C SER A 262 -18.80 -20.10 2.78
N VAL A 263 -18.67 -18.79 2.93
CA VAL A 263 -19.24 -18.03 4.05
C VAL A 263 -20.48 -17.25 3.57
N LYS A 264 -21.66 -17.70 4.00
CA LYS A 264 -22.92 -17.00 3.72
C LYS A 264 -22.96 -15.64 4.44
N ASN A 265 -23.44 -14.60 3.75
CA ASN A 265 -23.60 -13.23 4.27
C ASN A 265 -22.30 -12.61 4.84
N ILE A 266 -21.14 -12.95 4.25
CA ILE A 266 -19.86 -12.33 4.62
C ILE A 266 -19.95 -10.80 4.51
N CYS A 267 -19.31 -10.09 5.45
CA CYS A 267 -19.33 -8.63 5.58
C CYS A 267 -20.64 -7.98 6.07
N HIS A 268 -21.74 -8.73 6.29
CA HIS A 268 -22.98 -8.19 6.88
C HIS A 268 -23.05 -8.43 8.38
N ALA A 269 -22.66 -7.43 9.18
CA ALA A 269 -22.62 -7.55 10.64
C ALA A 269 -23.98 -7.95 11.26
N ASP A 270 -25.11 -7.52 10.66
CA ASP A 270 -26.47 -7.74 11.20
C ASP A 270 -27.02 -9.15 10.91
N LEU A 271 -26.58 -9.77 9.82
CA LEU A 271 -27.02 -11.10 9.37
C LEU A 271 -26.09 -12.22 9.82
N LEU A 272 -24.95 -11.86 10.41
CA LEU A 272 -23.97 -12.80 10.93
C LEU A 272 -24.30 -13.21 12.37
N PRO A 273 -23.91 -14.42 12.79
CA PRO A 273 -24.00 -14.83 14.19
C PRO A 273 -23.29 -13.81 15.10
N LYS A 274 -23.87 -13.50 16.27
CA LYS A 274 -23.27 -12.60 17.25
C LYS A 274 -21.85 -13.09 17.60
N GLY A 275 -20.85 -12.22 17.39
CA GLY A 275 -19.43 -12.55 17.59
C GLY A 275 -18.70 -13.07 16.35
N SER A 276 -19.35 -13.09 15.17
CA SER A 276 -18.68 -13.48 13.93
C SER A 276 -17.48 -12.57 13.62
N PRO A 277 -16.33 -13.16 13.24
CA PRO A 277 -15.12 -12.40 12.96
C PRO A 277 -15.13 -11.78 11.55
N TRP A 278 -16.12 -12.06 10.70
CA TRP A 278 -16.11 -11.73 9.27
C TRP A 278 -16.80 -10.38 8.94
N THR A 279 -16.32 -9.29 9.55
CA THR A 279 -16.95 -7.96 9.41
C THR A 279 -16.32 -7.06 8.35
N CYS A 280 -15.24 -7.48 7.67
CA CYS A 280 -14.65 -6.77 6.52
C CYS A 280 -14.45 -5.25 6.73
N PRO A 281 -13.68 -4.83 7.75
CA PRO A 281 -13.57 -3.41 8.13
C PRO A 281 -13.00 -2.53 7.01
N ILE A 282 -12.03 -3.04 6.25
CA ILE A 282 -11.39 -2.30 5.14
C ILE A 282 -12.39 -2.05 4.02
N SER A 283 -13.06 -3.09 3.52
CA SER A 283 -14.02 -2.97 2.43
C SER A 283 -15.26 -2.14 2.83
N ASN A 284 -15.65 -2.12 4.11
CA ASN A 284 -16.68 -1.21 4.63
C ASN A 284 -16.28 0.27 4.50
N LYS A 285 -15.03 0.61 4.82
CA LYS A 285 -14.48 1.95 4.62
C LYS A 285 -14.50 2.32 3.14
N VAL A 286 -13.99 1.45 2.27
CA VAL A 286 -13.96 1.66 0.81
C VAL A 286 -15.37 1.85 0.24
N SER A 287 -16.35 1.08 0.70
CA SER A 287 -17.76 1.19 0.28
C SER A 287 -18.39 2.53 0.71
N SER A 288 -18.12 2.99 1.94
CA SER A 288 -18.60 4.28 2.45
C SER A 288 -18.02 5.45 1.65
N VAL A 289 -16.72 5.39 1.36
CA VAL A 289 -15.99 6.37 0.54
C VAL A 289 -16.49 6.36 -0.91
N THR A 290 -16.68 5.18 -1.51
CA THR A 290 -17.24 5.03 -2.87
C THR A 290 -18.65 5.60 -2.96
N SER A 291 -19.44 5.48 -1.90
CA SER A 291 -20.77 6.08 -1.84
C SER A 291 -20.71 7.60 -1.77
N LEU A 292 -19.78 8.15 -0.98
CA LEU A 292 -19.58 9.60 -0.88
C LEU A 292 -19.20 10.22 -2.23
N TRP A 293 -18.17 9.69 -2.88
CA TRP A 293 -17.61 10.29 -4.09
C TRP A 293 -18.27 9.82 -5.38
N GLY A 294 -18.61 8.54 -5.46
CA GLY A 294 -19.18 7.94 -6.67
C GLY A 294 -20.69 8.10 -6.79
N ILE A 295 -21.44 8.08 -5.68
CA ILE A 295 -22.92 8.13 -5.69
C ILE A 295 -23.39 9.57 -5.48
N ILE A 296 -23.06 10.16 -4.33
CA ILE A 296 -23.51 11.51 -3.97
C ILE A 296 -22.76 12.57 -4.80
N GLY A 297 -21.46 12.36 -4.97
CA GLY A 297 -20.59 13.23 -5.74
C GLY A 297 -20.04 14.40 -4.93
N PRO A 298 -18.79 14.80 -5.19
CA PRO A 298 -18.09 15.85 -4.46
C PRO A 298 -18.78 17.22 -4.52
N ALA A 299 -19.45 17.52 -5.65
CA ALA A 299 -20.14 18.78 -5.86
C ALA A 299 -21.26 19.04 -4.84
N ARG A 300 -21.88 18.00 -4.27
CA ARG A 300 -22.97 18.17 -3.30
C ARG A 300 -22.47 18.28 -1.85
N VAL A 301 -21.23 17.88 -1.61
CA VAL A 301 -20.63 17.82 -0.28
C VAL A 301 -19.71 19.02 -0.03
N PHE A 302 -18.94 19.44 -1.03
CA PHE A 302 -17.85 20.42 -0.90
C PHE A 302 -17.94 21.67 -1.82
N TYR A 303 -18.87 21.73 -2.79
CA TYR A 303 -19.11 22.95 -3.60
C TYR A 303 -19.81 24.04 -2.72
N PRO A 304 -19.92 25.33 -3.10
CA PRO A 304 -20.27 26.43 -2.19
C PRO A 304 -21.54 26.27 -1.32
N ASN A 305 -22.48 25.40 -1.71
CA ASN A 305 -23.72 25.12 -0.97
C ASN A 305 -23.68 23.80 -0.16
N GLY A 306 -22.57 23.07 -0.19
CA GLY A 306 -22.33 21.82 0.53
C GLY A 306 -21.90 22.04 1.99
N VAL A 307 -22.18 21.06 2.85
CA VAL A 307 -21.93 21.14 4.30
C VAL A 307 -20.44 21.32 4.63
N TYR A 308 -19.56 20.76 3.81
CA TYR A 308 -18.10 20.71 4.06
C TYR A 308 -17.29 21.62 3.14
N SER A 309 -17.92 22.61 2.51
CA SER A 309 -17.27 23.50 1.53
C SER A 309 -16.01 24.21 2.04
N ARG A 310 -15.97 24.53 3.34
CA ARG A 310 -14.81 25.17 3.99
C ARG A 310 -13.55 24.29 4.00
N LEU A 311 -13.69 22.96 3.95
CA LEU A 311 -12.54 22.04 3.95
C LEU A 311 -11.75 22.10 2.63
N MET A 312 -12.31 22.66 1.56
CA MET A 312 -11.60 22.87 0.30
C MET A 312 -10.50 23.94 0.40
N ILE A 313 -10.54 24.82 1.39
CA ILE A 313 -9.50 25.82 1.64
C ILE A 313 -8.16 25.15 1.96
N SER A 314 -8.18 23.92 2.50
CA SER A 314 -6.98 23.15 2.82
C SER A 314 -6.08 22.87 1.61
N PHE A 315 -6.59 22.91 0.37
CA PHE A 315 -5.75 22.84 -0.83
C PHE A 315 -4.74 23.98 -0.94
N ALA A 316 -5.03 25.14 -0.33
CA ALA A 316 -4.21 26.34 -0.42
C ALA A 316 -3.17 26.47 0.70
N ILE A 317 -3.11 25.53 1.64
CA ILE A 317 -2.18 25.56 2.77
C ILE A 317 -0.87 24.90 2.33
N ASP A 318 0.18 25.69 2.22
CA ASP A 318 1.55 25.22 2.01
C ASP A 318 2.24 25.03 3.37
N GLN A 319 3.08 24.00 3.50
CA GLN A 319 3.89 23.77 4.71
C GLN A 319 5.37 24.03 4.38
N ASP A 320 5.97 24.96 5.10
CA ASP A 320 7.42 25.19 5.05
C ASP A 320 8.16 24.02 5.71
N GLU A 321 9.11 23.41 5.00
CA GLU A 321 10.05 22.47 5.62
C GLU A 321 11.47 22.57 5.04
N GLN A 322 12.43 22.16 5.88
CA GLN A 322 13.83 22.59 5.90
C GLN A 322 14.71 22.03 4.77
N VAL A 323 15.78 22.78 4.50
CA VAL A 323 16.83 22.50 3.51
C VAL A 323 17.85 21.51 4.11
N GLU A 324 18.12 20.40 3.44
CA GLU A 324 19.28 19.53 3.73
C GLU A 324 20.26 19.49 2.57
N ASP A 325 21.55 19.66 2.90
CA ASP A 325 22.68 19.64 1.99
C ASP A 325 23.31 18.23 1.89
N HIS A 326 23.49 17.76 0.65
CA HIS A 326 24.64 16.95 0.19
C HIS A 326 24.77 15.46 0.67
N PRO A 327 25.70 14.64 0.11
CA PRO A 327 25.47 13.22 -0.14
C PRO A 327 25.39 12.38 1.14
N ILE A 328 24.41 11.49 1.13
CA ILE A 328 23.80 10.87 2.31
C ILE A 328 24.75 9.87 2.97
N GLU A 329 25.26 10.24 4.14
CA GLU A 329 26.23 9.46 4.92
C GLU A 329 25.68 8.07 5.29
N GLN A 330 24.38 7.98 5.55
CA GLN A 330 23.68 6.76 5.93
C GLN A 330 23.83 5.67 4.85
N VAL A 331 23.81 6.03 3.56
CA VAL A 331 24.01 5.07 2.46
C VAL A 331 25.44 4.55 2.48
N ARG A 332 26.43 5.45 2.65
CA ARG A 332 27.85 5.09 2.69
C ARG A 332 28.19 4.13 3.84
N LEU A 333 27.54 4.30 5.00
CA LEU A 333 27.73 3.42 6.16
C LEU A 333 27.02 2.07 6.01
N THR A 334 25.88 2.05 5.31
CA THR A 334 25.01 0.88 5.23
C THR A 334 25.29 -0.02 4.02
N VAL A 335 25.82 0.52 2.92
CA VAL A 335 25.99 -0.22 1.67
C VAL A 335 27.47 -0.33 1.30
N PRO A 336 28.05 -1.54 1.22
CA PRO A 336 29.46 -1.69 0.89
C PRO A 336 29.73 -1.36 -0.60
N PRO A 337 30.89 -0.80 -0.95
CA PRO A 337 31.29 -0.55 -2.33
C PRO A 337 31.90 -1.79 -3.01
N THR A 338 31.55 -3.00 -2.58
CA THR A 338 32.07 -4.27 -3.09
C THR A 338 30.94 -5.21 -3.54
N ASP A 339 31.25 -6.11 -4.49
CA ASP A 339 30.32 -7.13 -5.01
C ASP A 339 31.08 -8.37 -5.51
N ASP A 340 30.46 -9.55 -5.36
CA ASP A 340 30.89 -10.80 -5.98
C ASP A 340 29.88 -11.24 -7.06
N PRO A 341 30.21 -11.06 -8.35
CA PRO A 341 29.34 -11.37 -9.48
C PRO A 341 29.29 -12.85 -9.86
N THR A 342 30.10 -13.70 -9.22
CA THR A 342 30.08 -15.15 -9.46
C THR A 342 28.98 -15.87 -8.67
N LEU A 343 28.38 -15.19 -7.69
CA LEU A 343 27.33 -15.75 -6.85
C LEU A 343 26.04 -16.03 -7.66
N PRO A 344 25.47 -17.25 -7.57
CA PRO A 344 24.23 -17.58 -8.25
C PRO A 344 23.06 -16.80 -7.63
N ALA A 345 22.25 -16.14 -8.45
CA ALA A 345 21.10 -15.38 -8.00
C ALA A 345 19.78 -16.13 -8.25
N PHE A 346 19.42 -16.40 -9.51
CA PHE A 346 18.16 -17.05 -9.86
C PHE A 346 18.32 -18.58 -9.92
N THR A 347 17.98 -19.27 -8.82
CA THR A 347 18.17 -20.72 -8.68
C THR A 347 16.84 -21.46 -8.50
N PHE A 348 16.88 -22.80 -8.57
CA PHE A 348 15.71 -23.64 -8.26
C PHE A 348 15.15 -23.38 -6.85
N ARG A 349 16.02 -23.12 -5.86
CA ARG A 349 15.60 -22.80 -4.49
C ARG A 349 14.80 -21.50 -4.43
N VAL A 350 15.23 -20.48 -5.19
CA VAL A 350 14.51 -19.21 -5.28
C VAL A 350 13.09 -19.42 -5.79
N LEU A 351 12.93 -20.24 -6.84
CA LEU A 351 11.60 -20.55 -7.36
C LEU A 351 10.74 -21.29 -6.33
N VAL A 352 11.25 -22.35 -5.69
CA VAL A 352 10.43 -23.15 -4.77
C VAL A 352 10.09 -22.37 -3.49
N ILE A 353 11.08 -21.77 -2.83
CA ILE A 353 10.87 -21.03 -1.58
C ILE A 353 10.13 -19.72 -1.86
N GLY A 354 10.48 -19.01 -2.93
CA GLY A 354 9.84 -17.75 -3.33
C GLY A 354 8.38 -17.95 -3.71
N LEU A 355 8.05 -18.92 -4.57
CA LEU A 355 6.66 -19.21 -4.95
C LEU A 355 5.81 -19.67 -3.77
N SER A 356 6.34 -20.56 -2.91
CA SER A 356 5.60 -21.02 -1.73
C SER A 356 5.36 -19.89 -0.73
N SER A 357 6.37 -19.04 -0.48
CA SER A 357 6.24 -17.87 0.40
C SER A 357 5.25 -16.86 -0.17
N CYS A 358 5.28 -16.63 -1.47
CA CYS A 358 4.37 -15.78 -2.22
C CYS A 358 2.90 -16.23 -2.10
N ILE A 359 2.62 -17.51 -2.37
CA ILE A 359 1.27 -18.09 -2.23
C ILE A 359 0.79 -17.97 -0.78
N LEU A 360 1.65 -18.28 0.19
CA LEU A 360 1.31 -18.21 1.61
C LEU A 360 1.00 -16.77 2.04
N SER A 361 1.84 -15.82 1.63
CA SER A 361 1.73 -14.40 1.94
C SER A 361 0.44 -13.79 1.39
N SER A 362 0.15 -13.99 0.09
CA SER A 362 -1.04 -13.43 -0.54
C SER A 362 -2.32 -14.06 0.01
N SER A 363 -2.32 -15.39 0.22
CA SER A 363 -3.48 -16.12 0.70
C SER A 363 -3.83 -15.77 2.14
N LEU A 364 -2.84 -15.80 3.04
CA LEU A 364 -3.05 -15.46 4.45
C LEU A 364 -3.37 -13.97 4.61
N GLY A 365 -2.64 -13.09 3.94
CA GLY A 365 -2.90 -11.65 3.98
C GLY A 365 -4.33 -11.33 3.55
N LYS A 366 -4.79 -11.91 2.44
CA LYS A 366 -6.17 -11.70 2.01
C LYS A 366 -7.18 -12.30 2.97
N PHE A 367 -6.94 -13.51 3.47
CA PHE A 367 -7.83 -14.15 4.45
C PHE A 367 -8.01 -13.30 5.72
N PHE A 368 -6.91 -12.76 6.27
CA PHE A 368 -6.96 -11.92 7.46
C PHE A 368 -7.60 -10.56 7.21
N SER A 369 -7.57 -10.04 5.98
CA SER A 369 -8.22 -8.76 5.64
C SER A 369 -9.75 -8.77 5.85
N PHE A 370 -10.41 -9.92 5.74
CA PHE A 370 -11.86 -10.05 5.99
C PHE A 370 -12.20 -10.10 7.49
N ARG A 371 -11.20 -10.28 8.36
CA ARG A 371 -11.40 -10.37 9.80
C ARG A 371 -11.66 -9.00 10.40
N ARG A 372 -12.45 -8.96 11.48
CA ARG A 372 -12.77 -7.76 12.26
C ARG A 372 -11.52 -7.05 12.75
N ASN A 373 -10.56 -7.81 13.26
CA ASN A 373 -9.23 -7.34 13.62
C ASN A 373 -8.26 -7.98 12.61
N PRO A 374 -7.92 -7.29 11.51
CA PRO A 374 -7.04 -7.83 10.50
C PRO A 374 -5.63 -8.00 11.07
N ILE A 375 -4.98 -9.10 10.71
CA ILE A 375 -3.58 -9.38 11.07
C ILE A 375 -2.75 -9.17 9.81
N ALA A 376 -1.81 -8.23 9.85
CA ALA A 376 -0.84 -8.04 8.80
C ALA A 376 0.36 -8.97 9.02
N ILE A 377 0.70 -9.78 8.02
CA ILE A 377 1.92 -10.59 8.05
C ILE A 377 3.00 -9.77 7.35
N GLU A 378 3.93 -9.22 8.12
CA GLU A 378 5.00 -8.38 7.61
C GLU A 378 6.05 -9.18 6.81
N LEU A 379 6.67 -8.53 5.82
CA LEU A 379 7.69 -9.13 4.95
C LEU A 379 8.87 -9.75 5.75
N VAL A 380 9.22 -9.14 6.88
CA VAL A 380 10.28 -9.59 7.79
C VAL A 380 10.08 -11.05 8.22
N PHE A 381 8.84 -11.50 8.37
CA PHE A 381 8.54 -12.89 8.70
C PHE A 381 9.05 -13.86 7.62
N PHE A 382 8.74 -13.58 6.35
CA PHE A 382 9.19 -14.40 5.22
C PHE A 382 10.70 -14.32 5.03
N GLN A 383 11.31 -13.16 5.29
CA GLN A 383 12.76 -12.98 5.27
C GLN A 383 13.46 -13.84 6.33
N LEU A 384 12.94 -13.89 7.56
CA LEU A 384 13.48 -14.75 8.61
C LEU A 384 13.33 -16.25 8.28
N LEU A 385 12.22 -16.66 7.66
CA LEU A 385 11.99 -18.05 7.26
C LEU A 385 12.81 -18.49 6.03
N ALA A 386 13.09 -17.57 5.10
CA ALA A 386 13.85 -17.86 3.90
C ALA A 386 15.28 -18.32 4.20
N LEU A 387 15.91 -17.80 5.25
CA LEU A 387 17.29 -18.14 5.64
C LEU A 387 17.48 -19.62 6.06
N PRO A 388 16.76 -20.15 7.07
CA PRO A 388 16.89 -21.56 7.45
C PRO A 388 16.40 -22.50 6.33
N ALA A 389 15.31 -22.15 5.64
CA ALA A 389 14.80 -22.95 4.51
C ALA A 389 15.82 -23.04 3.36
N GLY A 390 16.43 -21.90 3.00
CA GLY A 390 17.46 -21.83 1.97
C GLY A 390 18.72 -22.61 2.31
N ARG A 391 19.19 -22.51 3.57
CA ARG A 391 20.33 -23.30 4.07
C ARG A 391 20.03 -24.80 4.11
N LEU A 392 18.83 -25.19 4.53
CA LEU A 392 18.40 -26.59 4.54
C LEU A 392 18.38 -27.16 3.12
N MET A 393 17.78 -26.46 2.16
CA MET A 393 17.79 -26.87 0.76
C MET A 393 19.19 -26.90 0.15
N ALA A 394 20.07 -25.97 0.53
CA ALA A 394 21.47 -25.99 0.10
C ALA A 394 22.26 -27.19 0.67
N ALA A 395 21.87 -27.70 1.85
CA ALA A 395 22.48 -28.88 2.45
C ALA A 395 21.92 -30.20 1.89
N THR A 396 20.63 -30.24 1.52
CA THR A 396 19.95 -31.48 1.11
C THR A 396 19.93 -31.73 -0.40
N LEU A 397 19.91 -30.68 -1.23
CA LEU A 397 19.76 -30.84 -2.69
C LEU A 397 21.04 -31.32 -3.38
N PRO A 398 20.92 -32.20 -4.40
CA PRO A 398 22.06 -32.72 -5.12
C PRO A 398 22.71 -31.66 -6.03
N LYS A 399 24.05 -31.66 -6.08
CA LYS A 399 24.84 -30.77 -6.95
C LYS A 399 24.98 -31.27 -8.40
N ARG A 400 24.26 -32.34 -8.77
CA ARG A 400 24.39 -32.98 -10.09
C ARG A 400 23.85 -32.05 -11.19
N LEU A 401 24.60 -31.96 -12.29
CA LEU A 401 24.18 -31.24 -13.50
C LEU A 401 23.18 -32.11 -14.25
N ILE A 402 21.93 -31.67 -14.31
CA ILE A 402 20.85 -32.30 -15.07
C ILE A 402 20.84 -31.66 -16.47
N LYS A 403 20.94 -32.50 -17.50
CA LYS A 403 20.79 -32.07 -18.90
C LYS A 403 19.33 -32.21 -19.28
N VAL A 404 18.70 -31.13 -19.73
CA VAL A 404 17.29 -31.17 -20.15
C VAL A 404 17.20 -31.99 -21.45
N PRO A 405 16.32 -32.99 -21.54
CA PRO A 405 16.13 -33.76 -22.77
C PRO A 405 15.79 -32.82 -23.93
N CYS A 406 16.39 -33.04 -25.11
CA CYS A 406 16.19 -32.24 -26.33
C CYS A 406 16.68 -30.78 -26.31
N THR A 407 17.44 -30.33 -25.30
CA THR A 407 18.11 -29.01 -25.35
C THR A 407 19.58 -29.08 -24.93
N SER A 408 20.38 -28.07 -25.30
CA SER A 408 21.77 -27.92 -24.86
C SER A 408 21.88 -27.43 -23.41
N TRP A 409 20.75 -27.18 -22.74
CA TRP A 409 20.68 -26.55 -21.44
C TRP A 409 21.04 -27.53 -20.32
N LYS A 410 21.98 -27.13 -19.46
CA LYS A 410 22.43 -27.88 -18.28
C LYS A 410 22.13 -27.02 -17.05
N PHE A 411 21.41 -27.56 -16.07
CA PHE A 411 21.16 -26.85 -14.81
C PHE A 411 21.48 -27.75 -13.62
N SER A 412 21.90 -27.13 -12.50
CA SER A 412 22.10 -27.81 -11.22
C SER A 412 20.98 -27.40 -10.27
N LEU A 413 20.44 -28.37 -9.52
CA LEU A 413 19.49 -28.11 -8.44
C LEU A 413 20.14 -27.41 -7.24
N ASN A 414 21.47 -27.54 -7.10
CA ASN A 414 22.25 -26.92 -6.04
C ASN A 414 23.54 -26.32 -6.64
N PRO A 415 23.50 -25.08 -7.17
CA PRO A 415 24.64 -24.45 -7.82
C PRO A 415 25.72 -23.97 -6.83
N GLY A 416 25.40 -23.83 -5.54
CA GLY A 416 26.32 -23.31 -4.53
C GLY A 416 25.65 -23.12 -3.17
N PRO A 417 26.40 -22.64 -2.16
CA PRO A 417 25.83 -22.29 -0.86
C PRO A 417 24.78 -21.19 -0.98
N PHE A 418 23.81 -21.19 -0.05
CA PHE A 418 22.80 -20.14 0.01
C PHE A 418 23.44 -18.79 0.28
N ASN A 419 23.09 -17.79 -0.54
CA ASN A 419 23.71 -16.47 -0.51
C ASN A 419 22.65 -15.34 -0.44
N ILE A 420 23.13 -14.11 -0.23
CA ILE A 420 22.29 -12.92 -0.08
C ILE A 420 21.43 -12.62 -1.33
N LYS A 421 21.91 -12.92 -2.54
CA LYS A 421 21.18 -12.66 -3.79
C LYS A 421 19.98 -13.59 -3.93
N GLU A 422 20.14 -14.87 -3.60
CA GLU A 422 19.02 -15.83 -3.53
C GLU A 422 18.01 -15.41 -2.46
N HIS A 423 18.50 -14.97 -1.29
CA HIS A 423 17.65 -14.54 -0.18
C HIS A 423 16.77 -13.35 -0.58
N VAL A 424 17.35 -12.30 -1.17
CA VAL A 424 16.62 -11.11 -1.63
C VAL A 424 15.57 -11.46 -2.69
N LEU A 425 15.88 -12.36 -3.63
CA LEU A 425 14.91 -12.74 -4.65
C LEU A 425 13.71 -13.51 -4.06
N ILE A 426 13.93 -14.39 -3.08
CA ILE A 426 12.86 -15.13 -2.40
C ILE A 426 11.89 -14.17 -1.69
N THR A 427 12.42 -13.21 -0.94
CA THR A 427 11.62 -12.26 -0.18
C THR A 427 10.92 -11.26 -1.08
N THR A 428 11.56 -10.82 -2.16
CA THR A 428 10.93 -9.98 -3.19
C THR A 428 9.69 -10.67 -3.78
N MET A 429 9.75 -12.00 -4.02
CA MET A 429 8.57 -12.76 -4.45
C MET A 429 7.50 -12.85 -3.36
N ALA A 430 7.89 -12.92 -2.09
CA ALA A 430 6.99 -13.06 -0.93
C ALA A 430 6.26 -11.77 -0.52
N LYS A 431 6.81 -10.60 -0.86
CA LYS A 431 6.19 -9.28 -0.61
C LYS A 431 4.77 -9.20 -1.16
N GLY A 432 4.50 -9.96 -2.22
CA GLY A 432 3.17 -10.13 -2.78
C GLY A 432 2.62 -8.86 -3.42
N SER A 433 1.34 -8.90 -3.76
CA SER A 433 0.58 -7.77 -4.26
C SER A 433 -0.72 -7.68 -3.44
N TYR A 434 -1.03 -6.49 -2.93
CA TYR A 434 -2.23 -6.20 -2.14
C TYR A 434 -3.00 -5.08 -2.83
N GLY A 435 -3.68 -5.44 -3.92
CA GLY A 435 -4.32 -4.47 -4.80
C GLY A 435 -5.70 -4.04 -4.30
N THR A 436 -6.01 -2.74 -4.40
CA THR A 436 -7.35 -2.17 -4.17
C THR A 436 -8.42 -2.74 -5.10
N ALA A 437 -8.01 -3.37 -6.20
CA ALA A 437 -8.88 -4.05 -7.15
C ALA A 437 -9.70 -5.21 -6.53
N SER A 438 -9.17 -5.90 -5.53
CA SER A 438 -9.91 -6.99 -4.88
C SER A 438 -11.07 -6.48 -4.02
N ASP A 439 -11.00 -5.24 -3.51
CA ASP A 439 -12.10 -4.60 -2.80
C ASP A 439 -13.28 -4.26 -3.70
N ILE A 440 -13.06 -4.05 -5.01
CA ILE A 440 -14.16 -3.91 -5.98
C ILE A 440 -14.98 -5.21 -6.05
N ILE A 441 -14.32 -6.36 -6.04
CA ILE A 441 -14.98 -7.68 -6.04
C ILE A 441 -15.83 -7.83 -4.77
N VAL A 442 -15.25 -7.46 -3.62
CA VAL A 442 -15.95 -7.49 -2.32
C VAL A 442 -17.15 -6.55 -2.35
N THR A 443 -16.96 -5.33 -2.85
CA THR A 443 -18.01 -4.30 -2.90
C THR A 443 -19.17 -4.74 -3.79
N MET A 444 -18.89 -5.26 -4.99
CA MET A 444 -19.93 -5.74 -5.90
C MET A 444 -20.72 -6.93 -5.36
N LYS A 445 -20.03 -7.91 -4.74
CA LYS A 445 -20.69 -9.13 -4.25
C LYS A 445 -21.37 -8.94 -2.90
N ALA A 446 -20.72 -8.29 -1.95
CA ALA A 446 -21.24 -8.11 -0.59
C ALA A 446 -22.20 -6.92 -0.48
N PHE A 447 -21.91 -5.78 -1.10
CA PHE A 447 -22.69 -4.55 -0.86
C PHE A 447 -23.71 -4.25 -1.96
N TYR A 448 -23.38 -4.51 -3.22
CA TYR A 448 -24.30 -4.27 -4.34
C TYR A 448 -25.07 -5.50 -4.82
N HIS A 449 -24.78 -6.68 -4.27
CA HIS A 449 -25.41 -7.96 -4.62
C HIS A 449 -25.45 -8.25 -6.13
N ARG A 450 -24.39 -7.87 -6.86
CA ARG A 450 -24.28 -8.08 -8.31
C ARG A 450 -23.35 -9.24 -8.65
N PRO A 451 -23.72 -10.09 -9.63
CA PRO A 451 -22.80 -11.08 -10.16
C PRO A 451 -21.71 -10.37 -10.97
N LEU A 452 -20.45 -10.66 -10.65
CA LEU A 452 -19.28 -10.22 -11.42
C LEU A 452 -18.68 -11.43 -12.13
N ASN A 453 -18.34 -11.29 -13.41
CA ASN A 453 -17.71 -12.37 -14.16
C ASN A 453 -16.33 -12.70 -13.53
N PRO A 454 -16.03 -13.96 -13.18
CA PRO A 454 -14.75 -14.35 -12.57
C PRO A 454 -13.54 -13.90 -13.40
N TRP A 455 -13.64 -13.96 -14.73
CA TRP A 455 -12.56 -13.54 -15.63
C TRP A 455 -12.38 -12.02 -15.66
N ALA A 456 -13.47 -11.26 -15.60
CA ALA A 456 -13.39 -9.80 -15.49
C ALA A 456 -12.72 -9.39 -14.18
N ALA A 457 -13.06 -10.07 -13.08
CA ALA A 457 -12.48 -9.84 -11.76
C ALA A 457 -10.96 -10.15 -11.72
N LEU A 458 -10.55 -11.30 -12.26
CA LEU A 458 -9.13 -11.67 -12.32
C LEU A 458 -8.33 -10.73 -13.23
N LEU A 459 -8.87 -10.38 -14.40
CA LEU A 459 -8.22 -9.44 -15.32
C LEU A 459 -8.16 -8.02 -14.75
N LEU A 460 -9.17 -7.59 -13.98
CA LEU A 460 -9.14 -6.32 -13.26
C LEU A 460 -7.94 -6.28 -12.31
N MET A 461 -7.81 -7.27 -11.42
CA MET A 461 -6.69 -7.37 -10.47
C MET A 461 -5.34 -7.47 -11.18
N LEU A 462 -5.25 -8.26 -12.26
CA LEU A 462 -4.01 -8.42 -13.01
C LEU A 462 -3.60 -7.11 -13.70
N THR A 463 -4.54 -6.43 -14.35
CA THR A 463 -4.23 -5.22 -15.14
C THR A 463 -3.85 -4.04 -14.26
N THR A 464 -4.51 -3.83 -13.13
CA THR A 464 -4.21 -2.73 -12.20
C THR A 464 -2.77 -2.79 -11.68
N GLU A 465 -2.26 -3.99 -11.42
CA GLU A 465 -0.92 -4.23 -10.89
C GLU A 465 0.15 -4.17 -11.98
N MET A 466 -0.08 -4.85 -13.11
CA MET A 466 0.91 -4.92 -14.19
C MET A 466 1.12 -3.56 -14.88
N LEU A 467 0.11 -2.68 -14.88
CA LEU A 467 0.28 -1.29 -15.35
C LEU A 467 1.35 -0.55 -14.55
N GLY A 468 1.43 -0.79 -13.22
CA GLY A 468 2.42 -0.17 -12.34
C GLY A 468 3.85 -0.58 -12.70
N PHE A 469 4.05 -1.84 -13.08
CA PHE A 469 5.38 -2.33 -13.49
C PHE A 469 5.87 -1.65 -14.77
N GLY A 470 4.95 -1.35 -15.70
CA GLY A 470 5.27 -0.57 -16.89
C GLY A 470 5.78 0.83 -16.55
N PHE A 471 5.09 1.54 -15.65
CA PHE A 471 5.51 2.86 -15.18
C PHE A 471 6.84 2.82 -14.41
N ALA A 472 7.01 1.82 -13.54
CA ALA A 472 8.25 1.65 -12.80
C ALA A 472 9.48 1.57 -13.71
N GLY A 473 9.38 0.89 -14.86
CA GLY A 473 10.44 0.86 -15.87
C GLY A 473 10.79 2.21 -16.48
N MET A 474 9.76 3.03 -16.75
CA MET A 474 9.91 4.38 -17.31
C MET A 474 10.60 5.32 -16.32
N PHE A 475 10.28 5.22 -15.03
CA PHE A 475 10.79 6.10 -13.98
C PHE A 475 12.01 5.54 -13.22
N LYS A 476 12.36 4.26 -13.42
CA LYS A 476 13.52 3.60 -12.80
C LYS A 476 14.81 4.42 -12.90
N ARG A 477 15.05 5.03 -14.06
CA ARG A 477 16.27 5.81 -14.30
C ARG A 477 16.38 7.04 -13.39
N PHE A 478 15.25 7.61 -12.98
CA PHE A 478 15.21 8.80 -12.13
C PHE A 478 15.18 8.43 -10.64
N LEU A 479 14.45 7.37 -10.28
CA LEU A 479 14.18 7.03 -8.88
C LEU A 479 15.12 5.96 -8.29
N VAL A 480 15.75 5.13 -9.13
CA VAL A 480 16.70 4.09 -8.71
C VAL A 480 18.13 4.50 -9.02
N ASP A 481 18.43 4.82 -10.28
CA ASP A 481 19.82 5.03 -10.71
C ASP A 481 20.42 6.34 -10.13
N SER A 482 19.58 7.23 -9.62
CA SER A 482 19.97 8.49 -8.96
C SER A 482 20.51 8.26 -7.54
N PRO A 483 21.66 8.85 -7.17
CA PRO A 483 22.21 8.76 -5.81
C PRO A 483 21.45 9.60 -4.79
N TYR A 484 20.73 10.64 -5.22
CA TYR A 484 19.94 11.51 -4.34
C TYR A 484 18.69 10.81 -3.81
N MET A 485 18.19 9.81 -4.53
CA MET A 485 17.05 9.00 -4.14
C MET A 485 17.54 7.80 -3.33
N TRP A 486 17.66 7.97 -2.01
CA TRP A 486 18.33 7.01 -1.15
C TRP A 486 17.42 5.93 -0.57
N TRP A 487 16.12 6.21 -0.47
CA TRP A 487 15.09 5.30 0.02
C TRP A 487 15.36 4.80 1.46
N PRO A 488 14.94 5.53 2.50
CA PRO A 488 15.20 5.18 3.90
C PRO A 488 14.77 3.77 4.29
N PHE A 489 13.55 3.36 3.90
CA PHE A 489 13.03 2.02 4.19
C PHE A 489 13.85 0.92 3.53
N VAL A 490 14.35 1.17 2.32
CA VAL A 490 15.20 0.22 1.61
C VAL A 490 16.53 0.02 2.34
N LEU A 491 17.10 1.06 2.98
CA LEU A 491 18.30 0.89 3.80
C LEU A 491 18.07 0.02 5.02
N MET A 492 16.89 0.09 5.64
CA MET A 492 16.52 -0.81 6.73
C MET A 492 16.52 -2.27 6.27
N ASP A 493 15.92 -2.55 5.11
CA ASP A 493 15.90 -3.89 4.51
C ASP A 493 17.32 -4.38 4.20
N VAL A 494 18.14 -3.54 3.56
CA VAL A 494 19.54 -3.85 3.23
C VAL A 494 20.34 -4.17 4.49
N SER A 495 20.24 -3.33 5.52
CA SER A 495 20.90 -3.57 6.81
C SER A 495 20.50 -4.90 7.42
N PHE A 496 19.22 -5.27 7.29
CA PHE A 496 18.70 -6.52 7.79
C PHE A 496 19.21 -7.74 6.99
N TYR A 497 19.19 -7.71 5.64
CA TYR A 497 19.79 -8.78 4.82
C TYR A 497 21.28 -8.98 5.13
N ARG A 498 22.02 -7.89 5.32
CA ARG A 498 23.44 -7.94 5.66
C ARG A 498 23.66 -8.60 7.02
N THR A 499 22.89 -8.20 8.04
CA THR A 499 22.95 -8.77 9.39
C THR A 499 22.71 -10.29 9.39
N LEU A 500 21.82 -10.78 8.52
CA LEU A 500 21.48 -12.21 8.44
C LEU A 500 22.49 -13.06 7.65
N ASN A 501 23.15 -12.50 6.64
CA ASN A 501 23.97 -13.27 5.69
C ASN A 501 25.48 -13.01 5.81
N GLU A 502 25.91 -11.82 6.24
CA GLU A 502 27.33 -11.48 6.35
C GLU A 502 27.94 -12.01 7.65
N LYS A 503 29.20 -12.46 7.58
CA LYS A 503 29.99 -12.81 8.77
C LYS A 503 30.61 -11.54 9.33
N GLU A 504 30.33 -11.24 10.61
CA GLU A 504 30.80 -10.02 11.26
C GLU A 504 32.20 -10.17 11.85
N SER A 505 33.10 -9.22 11.58
CA SER A 505 34.37 -9.10 12.28
C SER A 505 34.18 -8.36 13.60
N ARG A 506 34.28 -9.09 14.71
CA ARG A 506 33.95 -8.60 16.06
C ARG A 506 35.09 -7.78 16.70
N PRO A 507 34.87 -6.53 17.12
CA PRO A 507 35.71 -5.88 18.12
C PRO A 507 35.51 -6.52 19.50
N LYS A 508 36.59 -6.83 20.22
CA LYS A 508 36.53 -7.48 21.55
C LYS A 508 35.67 -6.64 22.51
N GLY A 509 34.62 -7.24 23.09
CA GLY A 509 33.78 -6.61 24.11
C GLY A 509 32.37 -6.20 23.66
N MET A 510 32.07 -6.13 22.36
CA MET A 510 30.73 -5.78 21.86
C MET A 510 29.88 -7.04 21.56
N LEU A 511 28.55 -6.88 21.63
CA LEU A 511 27.56 -7.86 21.12
C LEU A 511 27.66 -7.94 19.59
N SER A 512 27.46 -9.12 19.02
CA SER A 512 27.29 -9.22 17.55
C SER A 512 25.96 -8.61 17.12
N LYS A 513 25.85 -8.17 15.87
CA LYS A 513 24.59 -7.67 15.28
C LYS A 513 23.45 -8.68 15.42
N LEU A 514 23.75 -9.97 15.25
CA LEU A 514 22.75 -11.04 15.41
C LEU A 514 22.33 -11.24 16.88
N GLN A 515 23.27 -11.13 17.83
CA GLN A 515 22.95 -11.20 19.26
C GLN A 515 22.10 -10.01 19.69
N PHE A 516 22.49 -8.79 19.29
CA PHE A 516 21.71 -7.58 19.54
C PHE A 516 20.31 -7.68 18.93
N PHE A 517 20.20 -8.09 17.66
CA PHE A 517 18.92 -8.29 16.99
C PHE A 517 18.05 -9.32 17.74
N THR A 518 18.61 -10.46 18.14
CA THR A 518 17.88 -11.49 18.88
C THR A 518 17.43 -10.99 20.25
N SER A 519 18.28 -10.24 20.96
CA SER A 519 17.93 -9.63 22.24
C SER A 519 16.77 -8.63 22.11
N VAL A 520 16.85 -7.72 21.13
CA VAL A 520 15.76 -6.76 20.86
C VAL A 520 14.50 -7.49 20.44
N PHE A 521 14.59 -8.51 19.58
CA PHE A 521 13.45 -9.32 19.16
C PHE A 521 12.75 -9.99 20.36
N VAL A 522 13.51 -10.60 21.27
CA VAL A 522 12.97 -11.24 22.48
C VAL A 522 12.35 -10.21 23.42
N LEU A 523 13.00 -9.05 23.60
CA LEU A 523 12.47 -7.96 24.42
C LEU A 523 11.19 -7.37 23.83
N SER A 524 11.14 -7.11 22.52
CA SER A 524 9.94 -6.64 21.83
C SER A 524 8.83 -7.69 21.88
N PHE A 525 9.15 -8.97 21.68
CA PHE A 525 8.18 -10.06 21.82
C PHE A 525 7.60 -10.13 23.23
N ALA A 526 8.44 -10.02 24.26
CA ALA A 526 8.00 -9.95 25.65
C ALA A 526 7.15 -8.69 25.91
N TYR A 527 7.56 -7.53 25.39
CA TYR A 527 6.83 -6.27 25.50
C TYR A 527 5.44 -6.33 24.86
N TYR A 528 5.28 -7.05 23.75
CA TYR A 528 3.96 -7.21 23.11
C TYR A 528 3.11 -8.31 23.76
N ILE A 529 3.68 -9.47 24.10
CA ILE A 529 2.91 -10.60 24.64
C ILE A 529 2.51 -10.38 26.10
N ILE A 530 3.41 -9.87 26.95
CA ILE A 530 3.14 -9.77 28.39
C ILE A 530 1.90 -8.91 28.66
N PRO A 531 1.78 -7.68 28.14
CA PRO A 531 0.59 -6.86 28.33
C PRO A 531 -0.63 -7.43 27.60
N ASN A 532 -0.50 -7.91 26.36
CA ASN A 532 -1.68 -8.31 25.59
C ASN A 532 -2.29 -9.64 26.02
N TYR A 533 -1.48 -10.60 26.43
CA TYR A 533 -1.93 -11.95 26.78
C TYR A 533 -2.11 -12.14 28.28
N PHE A 534 -1.15 -11.68 29.08
CA PHE A 534 -1.15 -11.93 30.53
C PHE A 534 -1.85 -10.81 31.32
N PHE A 535 -1.71 -9.55 30.89
CA PHE A 535 -2.24 -8.39 31.63
C PHE A 535 -3.02 -7.40 30.74
N PRO A 536 -4.08 -7.84 30.02
CA PRO A 536 -4.83 -6.98 29.10
C PRO A 536 -5.44 -5.74 29.78
N SER A 537 -5.65 -5.81 31.10
CA SER A 537 -6.11 -4.69 31.93
C SER A 537 -5.19 -3.47 31.91
N ILE A 538 -3.89 -3.64 31.64
CA ILE A 538 -2.92 -2.52 31.54
C ILE A 538 -3.29 -1.60 30.38
N GLY A 539 -3.82 -2.16 29.28
CA GLY A 539 -4.29 -1.39 28.12
C GLY A 539 -5.52 -0.52 28.39
N ALA A 540 -6.29 -0.85 29.43
CA ALA A 540 -7.44 -0.06 29.85
C ALA A 540 -7.06 1.11 30.79
N LEU A 541 -5.85 1.10 31.35
CA LEU A 541 -5.41 2.13 32.29
C LEU A 541 -5.00 3.40 31.55
N SER A 542 -5.77 4.46 31.78
CA SER A 542 -5.49 5.80 31.28
C SER A 542 -5.25 6.76 32.43
N LEU A 543 -4.10 7.46 32.40
CA LEU A 543 -3.79 8.57 33.29
C LEU A 543 -4.84 9.68 33.19
N ALA A 544 -5.38 9.95 31.99
CA ALA A 544 -6.42 10.96 31.80
C ALA A 544 -7.72 10.56 32.49
N CYS A 545 -8.15 9.30 32.40
CA CYS A 545 -9.32 8.80 33.13
C CYS A 545 -9.09 8.75 34.65
N LEU A 546 -7.85 8.50 35.10
CA LEU A 546 -7.49 8.46 36.52
C LEU A 546 -7.49 9.85 37.17
N ILE A 547 -7.01 10.88 36.45
CA ILE A 547 -6.96 12.26 36.93
C ILE A 547 -8.36 12.88 36.92
N TRP A 548 -9.15 12.67 35.86
CA TRP A 548 -10.47 13.28 35.69
C TRP A 548 -11.61 12.26 35.72
N LYS A 549 -11.77 11.60 36.88
CA LYS A 549 -12.74 10.49 37.10
C LYS A 549 -14.21 10.82 36.85
N ASN A 550 -14.61 12.10 36.94
CA ASN A 550 -16.02 12.52 36.83
C ASN A 550 -16.32 13.21 35.49
N SER A 551 -15.35 13.33 34.59
CA SER A 551 -15.54 14.03 33.33
C SER A 551 -15.84 13.05 32.20
N VAL A 552 -17.03 13.17 31.61
CA VAL A 552 -17.43 12.39 30.41
C VAL A 552 -16.46 12.67 29.26
N ILE A 553 -15.98 13.91 29.13
CA ILE A 553 -14.99 14.32 28.13
C ILE A 553 -13.66 13.61 28.37
N ALA A 554 -13.18 13.56 29.62
CA ALA A 554 -11.93 12.87 29.92
C ALA A 554 -12.03 11.35 29.71
N HIS A 555 -13.22 10.76 29.89
CA HIS A 555 -13.45 9.35 29.56
C HIS A 555 -13.48 9.09 28.05
N GLN A 556 -14.10 9.98 27.26
CA GLN A 556 -14.09 9.90 25.80
C GLN A 556 -12.70 10.13 25.21
N LEU A 557 -11.93 11.05 25.79
CA LEU A 557 -10.55 11.33 25.36
C LEU A 557 -9.56 10.27 25.86
N GLY A 558 -9.68 9.87 27.13
CA GLY A 558 -8.67 9.06 27.82
C GLY A 558 -8.85 7.55 27.70
N SER A 559 -10.07 7.05 27.54
CA SER A 559 -10.30 5.59 27.57
C SER A 559 -9.54 4.87 26.46
N GLY A 560 -8.74 3.85 26.80
CA GLY A 560 -7.98 3.07 25.83
C GLY A 560 -8.79 2.06 25.03
N LEU A 561 -9.96 1.65 25.56
CA LEU A 561 -10.82 0.64 24.91
C LEU A 561 -11.96 1.28 24.11
N ASN A 562 -12.53 2.38 24.62
CA ASN A 562 -13.74 3.01 24.06
C ASN A 562 -13.56 4.51 23.77
N GLY A 563 -12.34 5.05 23.94
CA GLY A 563 -12.01 6.45 23.76
C GLY A 563 -10.74 6.65 22.94
N LEU A 564 -10.15 7.83 23.03
CA LEU A 564 -8.99 8.26 22.23
C LEU A 564 -7.62 7.74 22.74
N GLY A 565 -7.61 7.05 23.88
CA GLY A 565 -6.37 6.55 24.49
C GLY A 565 -5.40 7.65 24.96
N LEU A 566 -5.86 8.88 25.20
CA LEU A 566 -4.99 9.93 25.74
C LEU A 566 -4.46 9.53 27.12
N GLY A 567 -3.13 9.41 27.23
CA GLY A 567 -2.47 9.03 28.48
C GLY A 567 -2.67 7.57 28.87
N THR A 568 -3.05 6.69 27.95
CA THR A 568 -2.98 5.25 28.21
C THR A 568 -1.54 4.78 28.27
N PHE A 569 -1.28 3.79 29.13
CA PHE A 569 0.02 3.10 29.16
C PHE A 569 0.25 2.20 27.93
N TYR A 570 -0.76 2.13 27.07
CA TYR A 570 -0.80 1.39 25.82
C TYR A 570 -0.87 2.41 24.69
N LEU A 571 0.29 2.76 24.16
CA LEU A 571 0.49 3.61 22.98
C LEU A 571 1.78 3.17 22.29
#